data_AF-A0A3M0DGQ1-F1
#
_entry.id   AF-A0A3M0DGQ1-F1
#
_cell.length_a   1.000
_cell.length_b   1.000
_cell.length_c   1.000
_cell.angle_alpha   90.00
_cell.angle_beta   90.00
_cell.angle_gamma   90.00
#
_symmetry.space_group_name_H-M   'P 1'
#
loop_
_entity.id
_entity.type
_entity.pdbx_description
1 polymer ?
#
loop_
_entity_poly.entity_id
_entity_poly.type
_entity_poly.pdbx_seq_one_letter_code
_entity_poly.pdbx_strand_id
1 'polypeptide(L)' 'MASKTRQTTTTTEYCDECGKAQPIEVSISILTESPTRENSAFSREPYRIVECRVCGEVTKTRMNDV' A
#
# COMPACT_ATOMS: atom_id res chain seq x y z
N MET A 1 16.28 2.59 -21.99
CA MET A 1 15.00 3.03 -21.41
C MET A 1 14.75 2.17 -20.18
N ALA A 2 15.02 2.68 -18.98
CA ALA A 2 14.83 1.91 -17.75
C ALA A 2 13.38 2.09 -17.29
N SER A 3 12.51 1.17 -17.69
CA SER A 3 11.15 1.06 -17.17
C SER A 3 11.25 0.78 -15.69
N LYS A 4 11.00 1.79 -14.85
CA LYS A 4 10.91 1.61 -13.40
C LYS A 4 9.60 0.86 -13.15
N THR A 5 9.63 -0.47 -13.25
CA THR A 5 8.47 -1.34 -13.06
C THR A 5 7.96 -1.12 -11.64
N ARG A 6 6.95 -0.25 -11.48
CA ARG A 6 6.14 -0.23 -10.26
C ARG A 6 5.45 -1.58 -10.22
N GLN A 7 5.86 -2.42 -9.27
CA GLN A 7 5.24 -3.73 -9.07
C GLN A 7 3.92 -3.50 -8.36
N THR A 8 2.88 -3.33 -9.17
CA THR A 8 1.50 -3.22 -8.74
C THR A 8 0.87 -4.58 -9.02
N THR A 9 0.38 -5.27 -8.00
CA THR A 9 -0.23 -6.59 -8.15
C THR A 9 -1.73 -6.47 -8.02
N THR A 10 -2.45 -6.80 -9.08
CA THR A 10 -3.91 -6.93 -9.01
C THR A 10 -4.26 -8.30 -8.45
N THR A 11 -5.05 -8.34 -7.38
CA THR A 11 -5.54 -9.57 -6.75
C THR A 11 -7.01 -9.41 -6.36
N THR A 12 -7.70 -10.49 -6.05
CA THR A 12 -9.08 -10.42 -5.58
C THR A 12 -9.08 -10.62 -4.06
N GLU A 13 -9.52 -9.61 -3.30
CA GLU A 13 -9.64 -9.68 -1.84
C GLU A 13 -11.01 -9.14 -1.41
N TYR A 14 -11.42 -9.43 -0.18
CA TYR A 14 -12.69 -8.96 0.35
C TYR A 14 -12.63 -7.46 0.59
N CYS A 15 -13.56 -6.72 -0.01
CA CYS A 15 -13.73 -5.29 0.24
C CYS A 15 -14.88 -5.12 1.24
N ASP A 16 -14.59 -4.45 2.36
CA ASP A 16 -15.56 -4.21 3.44
C ASP A 16 -16.73 -3.34 2.94
N GLU A 17 -16.43 -2.29 2.16
CA GLU A 17 -17.44 -1.41 1.57
C GLU A 17 -18.36 -2.13 0.55
N CYS A 18 -17.80 -3.07 -0.23
CA CYS A 18 -18.58 -3.83 -1.20
C CYS A 18 -19.27 -5.06 -0.60
N GLY A 19 -18.83 -5.52 0.58
CA GLY A 19 -19.28 -6.74 1.22
C GLY A 19 -18.96 -8.03 0.46
N LYS A 20 -17.98 -8.01 -0.46
CA LYS A 20 -17.62 -9.18 -1.29
C LYS A 20 -16.18 -9.13 -1.80
N ALA A 21 -15.70 -10.27 -2.31
CA ALA A 21 -14.42 -10.38 -2.97
C ALA A 21 -14.42 -9.57 -4.28
N GLN A 22 -13.53 -8.58 -4.36
CA GLN A 22 -13.42 -7.67 -5.49
C GLN A 22 -11.99 -7.60 -5.99
N PRO A 23 -11.80 -7.33 -7.30
CA PRO A 23 -10.47 -7.05 -7.82
C PRO A 23 -9.94 -5.77 -7.18
N ILE A 24 -8.88 -5.92 -6.41
CA ILE A 24 -8.14 -4.85 -5.76
C ILE A 24 -6.73 -4.74 -6.35
N GLU A 25 -6.16 -3.57 -6.25
CA GLU A 25 -4.80 -3.28 -6.67
C GLU A 25 -3.92 -3.11 -5.43
N VAL A 26 -2.95 -4.02 -5.27
CA VAL A 26 -2.04 -4.04 -4.12
C VAL A 26 -0.69 -3.47 -4.54
N SER A 27 -0.24 -2.46 -3.82
CA SER A 27 1.07 -1.82 -4.03
C SER A 27 1.81 -1.68 -2.71
N ILE A 28 3.11 -1.96 -2.72
CA ILE A 28 3.97 -1.71 -1.56
C ILE A 28 4.63 -0.35 -1.76
N SER A 29 4.37 0.57 -0.84
CA SER A 29 5.01 1.89 -0.81
C SER A 29 5.78 2.05 0.49
N ILE A 30 7.02 2.49 0.39
CA ILE A 30 7.82 2.88 1.57
C ILE A 30 7.51 4.34 1.83
N LEU A 31 6.79 4.64 2.91
CA LEU A 31 6.50 6.01 3.31
C LEU A 31 7.53 6.44 4.36
N THR A 32 8.10 7.63 4.16
CA THR A 32 8.96 8.27 5.15
C THR A 32 8.10 9.21 5.98
N GLU A 33 7.83 8.88 7.24
CA GLU A 33 6.92 9.66 8.09
C GLU A 33 7.55 10.86 8.80
N SER A 34 8.84 11.16 8.59
CA SER A 34 9.52 12.19 9.41
C SER A 34 10.42 13.15 8.60
N PRO A 35 10.06 14.45 8.50
CA PRO A 35 10.96 15.50 7.99
C PRO A 35 11.93 16.06 9.06
N THR A 36 11.84 15.65 10.33
CA THR A 36 12.59 16.27 11.43
C THR A 36 13.98 15.65 11.62
N ARG A 37 14.97 16.52 11.51
CA ARG A 37 16.39 16.30 11.21
C ARG A 37 17.25 15.71 12.36
N GLU A 38 16.70 14.87 13.23
CA GLU A 38 17.46 14.34 14.38
C GLU A 38 17.45 12.81 14.56
N ASN A 39 16.62 12.06 13.82
CA ASN A 39 16.58 10.59 13.88
C ASN A 39 16.28 9.91 12.51
N SER A 40 16.57 10.61 11.40
CA SER A 40 16.06 10.33 10.04
C SER A 40 16.59 9.07 9.33
N ALA A 41 17.25 8.13 10.03
CA ALA A 41 17.80 6.92 9.40
C ALA A 41 16.94 5.65 9.59
N PHE A 42 15.97 5.63 10.52
CA PHE A 42 15.43 4.36 11.02
C PHE A 42 13.94 4.05 10.80
N SER A 43 13.06 5.01 10.44
CA SER A 43 11.64 4.70 10.15
C SER A 43 11.32 4.76 8.67
N ARG A 44 11.76 3.75 7.93
CA ARG A 44 11.28 3.45 6.58
C ARG A 44 10.32 2.27 6.70
N GLU A 45 9.08 2.54 7.06
CA GLU A 45 8.11 1.46 7.16
C GLU A 45 7.48 1.15 5.80
N PRO A 46 7.45 -0.13 5.39
CA PRO A 46 6.70 -0.56 4.24
C PRO A 46 5.20 -0.56 4.55
N TYR A 47 4.45 0.13 3.71
CA TYR A 47 3.00 0.13 3.71
C TYR A 47 2.50 -0.74 2.55
N ARG A 48 1.60 -1.65 2.86
CA ARG A 48 0.74 -2.31 1.87
C ARG A 48 -0.44 -1.38 1.60
N ILE A 49 -0.51 -0.83 0.41
CA ILE A 49 -1.64 -0.03 -0.07
C ILE A 49 -2.51 -0.94 -0.92
N VAL A 50 -3.81 -0.96 -0.63
CA VAL A 50 -4.84 -1.73 -1.30
C VAL A 50 -5.85 -0.76 -1.85
N GLU A 51 -6.10 -0.76 -3.16
CA GLU A 51 -7.13 0.06 -3.79
C GLU A 51 -8.20 -0.83 -4.43
N CYS A 52 -9.47 -0.67 -4.04
CA CYS A 52 -10.57 -1.38 -4.66
C CYS A 52 -10.88 -0.80 -6.04
N ARG A 53 -10.81 -1.63 -7.09
CA ARG A 53 -11.08 -1.19 -8.48
C ARG A 53 -12.57 -1.03 -8.79
N VAL A 54 -13.44 -1.34 -7.82
CA VAL A 54 -14.90 -1.27 -7.97
C VAL A 54 -15.48 -0.03 -7.28
N CYS A 55 -15.20 0.16 -5.99
CA CYS A 55 -15.69 1.32 -5.23
C CYS A 55 -14.66 2.46 -5.11
N GLY A 56 -13.37 2.20 -5.38
CA GLY A 56 -12.30 3.18 -5.23
C GLY A 56 -11.77 3.34 -3.80
N GLU A 57 -12.17 2.48 -2.87
CA GLU A 57 -11.68 2.50 -1.47
C GLU A 57 -10.18 2.20 -1.42
N VAL A 58 -9.41 3.00 -0.67
CA VAL A 58 -7.96 2.82 -0.49
C VAL A 58 -7.64 2.54 0.96
N THR A 59 -7.08 1.36 1.22
CA THR A 59 -6.69 0.87 2.54
C THR A 59 -5.18 0.76 2.63
N LYS A 60 -4.59 1.37 3.66
CA LYS A 60 -3.15 1.33 3.92
C LYS A 60 -2.88 0.54 5.19
N THR A 61 -2.09 -0.53 5.08
CA THR A 61 -1.73 -1.40 6.20
C THR A 61 -0.23 -1.33 6.42
N ARG A 62 0.19 -0.99 7.65
CA ARG A 62 1.61 -1.04 8.05
C ARG A 62 2.05 -2.50 8.10
N MET A 63 3.16 -2.85 7.46
CA MET A 63 3.66 -4.24 7.46
C MET A 63 4.60 -4.56 8.62
N ASN A 64 4.85 -3.63 9.56
CA ASN A 64 5.83 -3.79 10.65
C ASN A 64 5.22 -4.36 11.96
N ASP A 65 3.91 -4.56 12.05
CA ASP A 65 3.24 -5.03 13.28
C ASP A 65 2.95 -6.54 13.19
N VAL A 66 4.01 -7.36 13.15
CA VAL A 66 3.90 -8.85 13.13
C VAL A 66 4.12 -9.45 14.51
#